data_AF-A0ABD5YY27-F1
#
_entry.id   AF-A0ABD5YY27-F1
#
_cell.length_a   1.000
_cell.length_b   1.000
_cell.length_c   1.000
_cell.angle_alpha   90.00
_cell.angle_beta   90.00
_cell.angle_gamma   90.00
#
_symmetry.space_group_name_H-M   'P 1'
#
loop_
_entity.id
_entity.type
_entity.pdbx_description
1 polymer ?
#
loop_
_entity_poly.entity_id
_entity_poly.type
_entity_poly.pdbx_seq_one_letter_code
_entity_poly.pdbx_strand_id
1 'polypeptide(L)'
;MEDLDNDGDQDLFHTTRKQFVPEEVQDRWGDAFDRFAQSRIFERIGSMKFEARSAPDVGFEKTDGRGVGQYDFDVDGDADLLVANVNGQSRLYRNDAREGNALQLTVRPNNGKTVLGTKVTVITQSGTYHERVTAKADFLSQDSRMLHIGVGDVERAEVVRIEYPSGDTVTFRDYRVGQRLVIQGDRIVERRSFTPANMT
;
A
#
# COMPACT_ATOMS: atom_id res chain seq x y z
N MET A 1 2.17 -4.07 -3.74
CA MET A 1 2.66 -2.83 -4.38
C MET A 1 1.73 -1.75 -3.91
N GLU A 2 2.29 -0.76 -3.23
CA GLU A 2 1.66 0.48 -2.78
C GLU A 2 2.74 1.56 -2.90
N ASP A 3 2.31 2.79 -2.96
CA ASP A 3 3.16 3.97 -2.84
C ASP A 3 3.50 4.17 -1.34
N LEU A 4 4.74 3.92 -0.95
CA LEU A 4 5.13 3.93 0.47
C LEU A 4 5.59 5.31 0.95
N ASP A 5 6.06 6.18 0.07
CA ASP A 5 6.52 7.54 0.41
C ASP A 5 5.57 8.66 -0.08
N ASN A 6 4.47 8.29 -0.71
CA ASN A 6 3.43 9.17 -1.27
C ASN A 6 3.92 10.04 -2.42
N ASP A 7 4.97 9.65 -3.15
CA ASP A 7 5.50 10.41 -4.29
C ASP A 7 4.66 10.23 -5.58
N GLY A 8 3.72 9.29 -5.58
CA GLY A 8 2.82 8.97 -6.68
C GLY A 8 3.26 7.77 -7.52
N ASP A 9 4.41 7.17 -7.22
CA ASP A 9 4.91 5.94 -7.82
C ASP A 9 4.64 4.73 -6.91
N GLN A 10 4.44 3.56 -7.53
CA GLN A 10 4.14 2.34 -6.79
C GLN A 10 5.43 1.57 -6.46
N ASP A 11 5.63 1.30 -5.18
CA ASP A 11 6.78 0.55 -4.66
C ASP A 11 6.49 -0.93 -4.49
N LEU A 12 7.57 -1.69 -4.24
CA LEU A 12 7.50 -3.12 -4.00
C LEU A 12 8.06 -3.48 -2.62
N PHE A 13 7.22 -4.11 -1.81
CA PHE A 13 7.66 -4.84 -0.63
C PHE A 13 7.81 -6.33 -0.93
N HIS A 14 8.87 -6.94 -0.39
CA HIS A 14 9.12 -8.36 -0.48
C HIS A 14 9.43 -8.94 0.89
N THR A 15 8.63 -9.91 1.33
CA THR A 15 8.96 -10.78 2.46
C THR A 15 9.20 -12.19 1.97
N THR A 16 10.08 -12.93 2.64
CA THR A 16 10.42 -14.28 2.22
C THR A 16 10.76 -15.18 3.39
N ARG A 17 11.03 -16.43 3.04
CA ARG A 17 11.27 -17.55 3.93
C ARG A 17 12.72 -17.59 4.41
N LYS A 18 12.93 -18.10 5.63
CA LYS A 18 14.20 -18.74 5.99
C LYS A 18 14.36 -20.05 5.22
N GLN A 19 15.26 -20.08 4.24
CA GLN A 19 15.43 -21.23 3.35
C GLN A 19 15.73 -22.49 4.18
N PHE A 20 15.05 -23.61 3.87
CA PHE A 20 15.35 -24.89 4.52
C PHE A 20 16.75 -25.33 4.12
N VAL A 21 17.58 -25.62 5.11
CA VAL A 21 18.93 -26.14 4.91
C VAL A 21 18.93 -27.53 5.56
N PRO A 22 19.02 -28.61 4.76
CA PRO A 22 19.25 -29.94 5.31
C PRO A 22 20.51 -29.94 6.18
N GLU A 23 20.47 -30.68 7.30
CA GLU A 23 21.56 -30.72 8.28
C GLU A 23 22.88 -31.14 7.63
N GLU A 24 22.84 -32.00 6.60
CA GLU A 24 24.04 -32.53 5.92
C GLU A 24 24.80 -31.47 5.10
N VAL A 25 24.20 -30.31 4.81
CA VAL A 25 24.84 -29.22 4.04
C VAL A 25 25.01 -27.93 4.85
N GLN A 26 24.62 -27.94 6.12
CA GLN A 26 24.64 -26.76 6.98
C GLN A 26 26.07 -26.23 7.18
N ASP A 27 27.05 -27.11 7.40
CA ASP A 27 28.48 -26.76 7.52
C ASP A 27 29.09 -26.23 6.21
N ARG A 28 28.54 -26.61 5.05
CA ARG A 28 29.06 -26.19 3.73
C ARG A 28 28.60 -24.79 3.32
N TRP A 29 27.50 -24.30 3.89
CA TRP A 29 26.85 -23.07 3.44
C TRP A 29 26.60 -22.05 4.57
N GLY A 30 26.79 -22.42 5.84
CA GLY A 30 26.81 -21.51 6.99
C GLY A 30 25.65 -20.50 7.06
N ASP A 31 25.94 -19.29 7.55
CA ASP A 31 24.98 -18.18 7.69
C ASP A 31 24.46 -17.61 6.35
N ALA A 32 24.90 -18.14 5.19
CA ALA A 32 24.47 -17.63 3.88
C ALA A 32 22.95 -17.70 3.67
N PHE A 33 22.27 -18.62 4.36
CA PHE A 33 20.82 -18.77 4.31
C PHE A 33 20.04 -17.84 5.24
N ASP A 34 20.70 -17.24 6.24
CA ASP A 34 20.09 -16.24 7.11
C ASP A 34 20.05 -14.85 6.43
N ARG A 35 20.71 -14.69 5.28
CA ARG A 35 20.77 -13.46 4.46
C ARG A 35 19.51 -13.19 3.65
N PHE A 36 18.67 -14.20 3.46
CA PHE A 36 17.43 -14.06 2.70
C PHE A 36 16.22 -13.81 3.59
N ALA A 37 16.31 -13.98 4.92
CA ALA A 37 15.15 -13.87 5.81
C ALA A 37 14.71 -12.43 6.14
N GLN A 38 15.39 -11.40 5.61
CA GLN A 38 15.01 -10.02 5.89
C GLN A 38 14.13 -9.48 4.77
N SER A 39 12.97 -8.93 5.15
CA SER A 39 12.07 -8.25 4.21
C SER A 39 12.78 -7.05 3.58
N ARG A 40 12.37 -6.69 2.36
CA ARG A 40 12.98 -5.62 1.56
C ARG A 40 11.92 -4.72 0.96
N ILE A 41 12.26 -3.44 0.84
CA ILE A 41 11.54 -2.47 0.01
C ILE A 41 12.39 -2.21 -1.23
N PHE A 42 11.73 -2.12 -2.36
CA PHE A 42 12.28 -1.65 -3.61
C PHE A 42 11.46 -0.42 -4.03
N GLU A 43 12.09 0.73 -3.92
CA GLU A 43 11.51 2.03 -4.25
C GLU A 43 11.64 2.29 -5.73
N ARG A 44 10.58 2.78 -6.36
CA ARG A 44 10.62 3.07 -7.79
C ARG A 44 11.36 4.38 -8.04
N ILE A 45 12.46 4.32 -8.77
CA ILE A 45 13.26 5.49 -9.17
C ILE A 45 13.13 5.74 -10.67
N GLY A 46 12.05 6.43 -11.05
CA GLY A 46 11.75 6.74 -12.45
C GLY A 46 11.16 5.57 -13.24
N SER A 47 11.17 5.67 -14.57
CA SER A 47 10.15 5.00 -15.40
C SER A 47 10.10 3.47 -15.36
N MET A 48 11.18 2.77 -14.98
CA MET A 48 11.24 1.29 -14.91
C MET A 48 12.38 0.80 -14.01
N LYS A 49 12.87 1.62 -13.08
CA LYS A 49 14.00 1.26 -12.22
C LYS A 49 13.53 1.23 -10.78
N PHE A 50 14.12 0.32 -10.01
CA PHE A 50 13.88 0.20 -8.60
C PHE A 50 15.20 0.18 -7.85
N GLU A 51 15.25 0.86 -6.72
CA GLU A 51 16.37 0.85 -5.79
C GLU A 51 15.97 0.08 -4.53
N ALA A 52 16.81 -0.88 -4.13
CA ALA A 52 16.57 -1.61 -2.89
C ALA A 52 16.92 -0.69 -1.71
N ARG A 53 15.93 -0.36 -0.89
CA ARG A 53 16.19 0.23 0.42
C ARG A 53 16.70 -0.87 1.36
N SER A 54 17.82 -0.62 2.04
CA SER A 54 18.45 -1.64 2.87
C SER A 54 17.61 -1.90 4.13
N ALA A 55 17.36 -3.17 4.43
CA ALA A 55 16.41 -3.58 5.45
C ALA A 55 16.74 -3.11 6.90
N PRO A 56 18.03 -3.03 7.32
CA PRO A 56 18.41 -2.34 8.56
C PRO A 56 18.11 -0.84 8.56
N ASP A 57 18.16 -0.17 7.41
CA ASP A 57 17.94 1.28 7.31
C ASP A 57 16.46 1.65 7.45
N VAL A 58 15.57 0.67 7.26
CA VAL A 58 14.11 0.81 7.40
C VAL A 58 13.53 0.01 8.59
N GLY A 59 14.40 -0.55 9.46
CA GLY A 59 13.99 -1.14 10.74
C GLY A 59 13.36 -2.55 10.67
N PHE A 60 13.46 -3.27 9.55
CA PHE A 60 12.88 -4.63 9.45
C PHE A 60 13.67 -5.67 10.25
N GLU A 61 12.96 -6.52 10.99
CA GLU A 61 13.54 -7.69 11.63
C GLU A 61 13.75 -8.84 10.62
N LYS A 62 14.65 -9.77 10.92
CA LYS A 62 14.73 -11.05 10.20
C LYS A 62 13.61 -11.96 10.66
N THR A 63 12.71 -12.35 9.76
CA THR A 63 11.57 -13.23 10.08
C THR A 63 11.33 -14.27 8.97
N ASP A 64 10.52 -15.30 9.23
CA ASP A 64 10.01 -16.21 8.19
C ASP A 64 8.63 -15.72 7.74
N GLY A 65 8.60 -14.59 7.03
CA GLY A 65 7.37 -13.96 6.58
C GLY A 65 6.71 -14.73 5.44
N ARG A 66 5.39 -14.94 5.55
CA ARG A 66 4.57 -15.72 4.61
C ARG A 66 3.42 -14.95 4.02
N GLY A 67 2.94 -13.92 4.69
CA GLY A 67 1.89 -13.06 4.18
C GLY A 67 2.23 -11.61 4.46
N VAL A 68 1.75 -10.73 3.60
CA VAL A 68 1.82 -9.29 3.77
C VAL A 68 0.43 -8.70 3.59
N GLY A 69 0.08 -7.76 4.45
CA GLY A 69 -1.07 -6.89 4.30
C GLY A 69 -0.62 -5.45 4.37
N GLN A 70 -1.13 -4.61 3.48
CA GLN A 70 -0.89 -3.16 3.49
C GLN A 70 -2.14 -2.43 4.00
N TYR A 71 -1.97 -1.56 5.00
CA TYR A 71 -3.06 -0.79 5.57
C TYR A 71 -2.52 0.34 6.46
N ASP A 72 -3.02 1.55 6.26
CA ASP A 72 -2.80 2.70 7.15
C ASP A 72 -3.61 2.53 8.46
N PHE A 73 -2.96 2.04 9.52
CA PHE A 73 -3.63 1.58 10.74
C PHE A 73 -3.95 2.69 11.73
N ASP A 74 -3.07 3.69 11.86
CA ASP A 74 -3.27 4.86 12.73
C ASP A 74 -3.96 6.02 12.00
N VAL A 75 -4.16 5.87 10.69
CA VAL A 75 -4.91 6.76 9.81
C VAL A 75 -4.19 8.10 9.68
N ASP A 76 -2.88 8.09 9.55
CA ASP A 76 -2.07 9.30 9.43
C ASP A 76 -1.75 9.67 7.97
N GLY A 77 -2.03 8.76 7.02
CA GLY A 77 -1.93 8.99 5.59
C GLY A 77 -0.74 8.33 4.90
N ASP A 78 0.06 7.53 5.58
CA ASP A 78 1.04 6.65 4.94
C ASP A 78 0.64 5.17 5.03
N ALA A 79 1.30 4.32 4.24
CA ALA A 79 0.95 2.91 4.15
C ALA A 79 1.82 2.07 5.09
N ASP A 80 1.19 1.45 6.10
CA ASP A 80 1.87 0.50 6.99
C ASP A 80 1.84 -0.94 6.45
N LEU A 81 2.72 -1.78 7.01
CA LEU A 81 2.89 -3.17 6.60
C LEU A 81 2.65 -4.14 7.76
N LEU A 82 1.73 -5.08 7.57
CA LEU A 82 1.55 -6.24 8.43
C LEU A 82 2.19 -7.48 7.80
N VAL A 83 3.21 -8.04 8.43
CA VAL A 83 3.85 -9.29 8.01
C VAL A 83 3.39 -10.44 8.90
N ALA A 84 2.73 -11.42 8.30
CA ALA A 84 2.38 -12.68 8.94
C ALA A 84 3.57 -13.64 8.86
N ASN A 85 4.14 -13.99 10.01
CA ASN A 85 5.28 -14.90 10.10
C ASN A 85 4.84 -16.34 10.38
N VAL A 86 5.48 -17.31 9.75
CA VAL A 86 5.34 -18.71 10.17
C VAL A 86 6.25 -18.98 11.36
N ASN A 87 5.76 -19.77 12.32
CA ASN A 87 6.50 -20.15 13.54
C ASN A 87 6.99 -18.96 14.38
N GLY A 88 6.31 -17.81 14.31
CA GLY A 88 6.65 -16.61 15.05
C GLY A 88 5.47 -15.66 15.19
N GLN A 89 5.70 -14.54 15.89
CA GLN A 89 4.71 -13.47 16.01
C GLN A 89 4.58 -12.72 14.68
N SER A 90 3.36 -12.29 14.34
CA SER A 90 3.18 -11.32 13.25
C SER A 90 3.81 -9.97 13.64
N ARG A 91 4.29 -9.22 12.65
CA ARG A 91 4.91 -7.91 12.84
C ARG A 91 4.12 -6.83 12.11
N LEU A 92 3.75 -5.78 12.82
CA LEU A 92 3.24 -4.55 12.23
C LEU A 92 4.39 -3.56 12.18
N TYR A 93 4.69 -3.07 10.98
CA TYR A 93 5.69 -2.04 10.73
C TYR A 93 4.95 -0.77 10.39
N ARG A 94 5.03 0.22 11.31
CA ARG A 94 4.54 1.56 11.04
C ARG A 94 5.49 2.24 10.06
N ASN A 95 4.95 2.84 9.02
CA ASN A 95 5.71 3.69 8.13
C ASN A 95 5.77 5.10 8.73
N ASP A 96 6.93 5.74 8.68
CA ASP A 96 7.10 7.14 9.12
C ASP A 96 7.88 7.93 8.04
N ALA A 97 8.05 7.35 6.84
CA ALA A 97 8.93 7.84 5.78
C ALA A 97 8.20 8.65 4.69
N ARG A 98 6.94 9.05 4.94
CA ARG A 98 6.14 9.81 3.96
C ARG A 98 6.81 11.14 3.58
N GLU A 99 6.81 11.44 2.29
CA GLU A 99 7.28 12.72 1.74
C GLU A 99 6.11 13.54 1.17
N GLY A 100 5.00 12.89 0.79
CA GLY A 100 3.85 13.54 0.16
C GLY A 100 2.51 13.38 0.88
N ASN A 101 1.47 13.95 0.25
CA ASN A 101 0.07 13.73 0.62
C ASN A 101 -0.52 12.53 -0.11
N ALA A 102 -1.60 11.97 0.43
CA ALA A 102 -2.35 10.90 -0.20
C ALA A 102 -3.87 11.13 -0.16
N LEU A 103 -4.58 10.40 -1.00
CA LEU A 103 -6.03 10.23 -0.94
C LEU A 103 -6.36 8.74 -0.83
N GLN A 104 -7.08 8.35 0.23
CA GLN A 104 -7.52 6.97 0.40
C GLN A 104 -8.99 6.81 0.04
N LEU A 105 -9.35 5.74 -0.68
CA LEU A 105 -10.72 5.50 -1.12
C LEU A 105 -11.15 4.06 -0.89
N THR A 106 -12.31 3.87 -0.28
CA THR A 106 -13.05 2.60 -0.29
C THR A 106 -14.31 2.76 -1.13
N VAL A 107 -14.49 1.93 -2.15
CA VAL A 107 -15.72 1.88 -2.94
C VAL A 107 -16.60 0.75 -2.42
N ARG A 108 -17.79 1.08 -1.91
CA ARG A 108 -18.77 0.11 -1.43
C ARG A 108 -19.78 -0.25 -2.53
N PRO A 109 -20.23 -1.51 -2.58
CA PRO A 109 -21.34 -1.94 -3.42
C PRO A 109 -22.57 -1.05 -3.24
N ASN A 110 -23.19 -0.67 -4.36
CA ASN A 110 -24.51 -0.05 -4.37
C ASN A 110 -25.50 -1.03 -5.01
N ASN A 111 -26.62 -1.30 -4.35
CA ASN A 111 -27.65 -2.23 -4.82
C ASN A 111 -27.12 -3.64 -5.20
N GLY A 112 -26.15 -4.15 -4.46
CA GLY A 112 -25.58 -5.50 -4.68
C GLY A 112 -24.68 -5.64 -5.91
N LYS A 113 -24.42 -4.54 -6.66
CA LYS A 113 -23.46 -4.57 -7.77
C LYS A 113 -22.03 -4.75 -7.26
N THR A 114 -21.22 -5.53 -7.98
CA THR A 114 -19.79 -5.64 -7.70
C THR A 114 -19.07 -4.31 -7.89
N VAL A 115 -18.05 -4.08 -7.08
CA VAL A 115 -17.11 -2.95 -7.19
C VAL A 115 -15.72 -3.39 -7.64
N LEU A 116 -15.48 -4.70 -7.75
CA LEU A 116 -14.22 -5.22 -8.27
C LEU A 116 -14.09 -4.81 -9.74
N GLY A 117 -12.96 -4.19 -10.08
CA GLY A 117 -12.69 -3.61 -11.39
C GLY A 117 -12.96 -2.11 -11.48
N THR A 118 -13.60 -1.48 -10.47
CA THR A 118 -13.80 -0.02 -10.44
C THR A 118 -12.46 0.70 -10.58
N LYS A 119 -12.34 1.55 -11.61
CA LYS A 119 -11.16 2.38 -11.84
C LYS A 119 -11.34 3.70 -11.10
N VAL A 120 -10.34 4.09 -10.34
CA VAL A 120 -10.22 5.43 -9.75
C VAL A 120 -9.11 6.17 -10.48
N THR A 121 -9.41 7.38 -10.92
CA THR A 121 -8.41 8.28 -11.52
C THR A 121 -8.40 9.57 -10.72
N VAL A 122 -7.24 9.94 -10.21
CA VAL A 122 -6.99 11.20 -9.51
C VAL A 122 -6.12 12.06 -10.41
N ILE A 123 -6.60 13.25 -10.78
CA ILE A 123 -5.86 14.23 -11.58
C ILE A 123 -5.53 15.39 -10.67
N THR A 124 -4.26 15.74 -10.60
CA THR A 124 -3.72 16.87 -9.83
C THR A 124 -2.88 17.74 -10.76
N GLN A 125 -2.37 18.86 -10.23
CA GLN A 125 -1.43 19.71 -10.97
C GLN A 125 -0.08 18.99 -11.25
N SER A 126 0.27 17.99 -10.44
CA SER A 126 1.54 17.26 -10.54
C SER A 126 1.44 16.02 -11.43
N GLY A 127 0.24 15.48 -11.67
CA GLY A 127 0.11 14.28 -12.47
C GLY A 127 -1.29 13.67 -12.54
N THR A 128 -1.36 12.49 -13.14
CA THR A 128 -2.56 11.66 -13.17
C THR A 128 -2.23 10.28 -12.61
N TYR A 129 -2.94 9.91 -11.56
CA TYR A 129 -2.76 8.68 -10.82
C TYR A 129 -3.95 7.76 -11.06
N HIS A 130 -3.68 6.47 -11.19
CA HIS A 130 -4.70 5.47 -11.49
C HIS A 130 -4.63 4.33 -10.50
N GLU A 131 -5.77 3.99 -9.93
CA GLU A 131 -5.92 2.80 -9.10
C GLU A 131 -7.14 1.99 -9.49
N ARG A 132 -7.16 0.72 -9.05
CA ARG A 132 -8.29 -0.16 -9.33
C ARG A 132 -8.65 -1.00 -8.13
N VAL A 133 -9.94 -1.04 -7.82
CA VAL A 133 -10.46 -1.94 -6.79
C VAL A 133 -10.28 -3.38 -7.26
N THR A 134 -9.44 -4.14 -6.56
CA THR A 134 -9.20 -5.56 -6.84
C THR A 134 -9.41 -6.39 -5.57
N ALA A 135 -9.21 -7.70 -5.67
CA ALA A 135 -9.17 -8.60 -4.52
C ALA A 135 -7.73 -8.85 -4.03
N LYS A 136 -6.80 -7.94 -4.37
CA LYS A 136 -5.34 -7.96 -4.18
C LYS A 136 -4.91 -8.96 -3.11
N ALA A 137 -4.28 -10.04 -3.54
CA ALA A 137 -3.87 -11.15 -2.70
C ALA A 137 -2.41 -11.49 -3.01
N ASP A 138 -1.65 -11.68 -1.96
CA ASP A 138 -0.28 -12.16 -2.00
C ASP A 138 -0.22 -13.59 -1.43
N PHE A 139 0.98 -14.13 -1.23
CA PHE A 139 1.12 -15.46 -0.64
C PHE A 139 0.43 -15.49 0.74
N LEU A 140 -0.50 -16.43 0.95
CA LEU A 140 -1.23 -16.64 2.21
C LEU A 140 -1.84 -15.36 2.86
N SER A 141 -2.17 -14.35 2.07
CA SER A 141 -2.65 -13.06 2.56
C SER A 141 -3.57 -12.36 1.55
N GLN A 142 -4.32 -11.37 2.03
CA GLN A 142 -5.16 -10.49 1.21
C GLN A 142 -5.07 -9.07 1.77
N ASP A 143 -4.90 -8.11 0.88
CA ASP A 143 -4.81 -6.69 1.21
C ASP A 143 -6.19 -6.09 1.52
N SER A 144 -6.16 -4.93 2.18
CA SER A 144 -7.32 -4.06 2.27
C SER A 144 -7.85 -3.70 0.88
N ARG A 145 -9.17 -3.55 0.74
CA ARG A 145 -9.78 -3.00 -0.49
C ARG A 145 -9.76 -1.47 -0.54
N MET A 146 -9.07 -0.85 0.40
CA MET A 146 -8.84 0.57 0.42
C MET A 146 -7.73 0.89 -0.57
N LEU A 147 -8.05 1.73 -1.54
CA LEU A 147 -7.06 2.27 -2.45
C LEU A 147 -6.28 3.35 -1.70
N HIS A 148 -4.96 3.30 -1.80
CA HIS A 148 -4.05 4.35 -1.38
C HIS A 148 -3.50 5.01 -2.64
N ILE A 149 -3.60 6.34 -2.75
CA ILE A 149 -3.09 7.09 -3.90
C ILE A 149 -2.26 8.24 -3.36
N GLY A 150 -0.94 8.09 -3.35
CA GLY A 150 -0.02 9.20 -3.12
C GLY A 150 -0.10 10.18 -4.28
N VAL A 151 0.03 11.47 -3.96
CA VAL A 151 -0.15 12.58 -4.90
C VAL A 151 0.97 13.62 -4.78
N GLY A 152 2.05 13.31 -4.04
CA GLY A 152 3.12 14.24 -3.72
C GLY A 152 2.62 15.44 -2.90
N ASP A 153 3.25 16.60 -3.11
CA ASP A 153 3.02 17.81 -2.30
C ASP A 153 1.67 18.53 -2.54
N VAL A 154 0.79 18.00 -3.38
CA VAL A 154 -0.47 18.69 -3.71
C VAL A 154 -1.52 18.54 -2.62
N GLU A 155 -2.22 19.63 -2.28
CA GLU A 155 -3.29 19.60 -1.28
C GLU A 155 -4.68 19.32 -1.88
N ARG A 156 -4.81 19.42 -3.20
CA ARG A 156 -6.08 19.30 -3.92
C ARG A 156 -5.92 18.54 -5.23
N ALA A 157 -6.85 17.62 -5.47
CA ALA A 157 -7.07 17.02 -6.76
C ALA A 157 -8.05 17.87 -7.58
N GLU A 158 -7.70 18.14 -8.84
CA GLU A 158 -8.59 18.79 -9.80
C GLU A 158 -9.79 17.90 -10.12
N VAL A 159 -9.54 16.59 -10.24
CA VAL A 159 -10.55 15.57 -10.53
C VAL A 159 -10.28 14.30 -9.72
N VAL A 160 -11.33 13.77 -9.10
CA VAL A 160 -11.40 12.37 -8.65
C VAL A 160 -12.53 11.70 -9.43
N ARG A 161 -12.17 10.85 -10.39
CA ARG A 161 -13.11 10.12 -11.25
C ARG A 161 -13.17 8.65 -10.86
N ILE A 162 -14.39 8.13 -10.77
CA ILE A 162 -14.68 6.74 -10.40
C ILE A 162 -15.50 6.13 -11.53
N GLU A 163 -14.93 5.15 -12.21
CA GLU A 163 -15.55 4.44 -13.33
C GLU A 163 -15.87 3.02 -12.88
N TYR A 164 -17.15 2.72 -12.71
CA TYR A 164 -17.63 1.42 -12.23
C TYR A 164 -17.64 0.37 -13.36
N PRO A 165 -17.56 -0.94 -13.02
CA PRO A 165 -17.70 -2.02 -14.00
C PRO A 165 -19.04 -2.00 -14.77
N SER A 166 -20.08 -1.37 -14.21
CA SER A 166 -21.37 -1.19 -14.88
C SER A 166 -21.36 -0.15 -16.00
N GLY A 167 -20.28 0.63 -16.13
CA GLY A 167 -20.18 1.78 -17.03
C GLY A 167 -20.62 3.10 -16.39
N ASP A 168 -21.21 3.06 -15.20
CA ASP A 168 -21.54 4.27 -14.43
C ASP A 168 -20.25 5.03 -14.09
N THR A 169 -20.27 6.36 -14.23
CA THR A 169 -19.11 7.21 -13.91
C THR A 169 -19.51 8.35 -12.99
N VAL A 170 -18.69 8.57 -11.96
CA VAL A 170 -18.88 9.65 -10.98
C VAL A 170 -17.61 10.50 -10.98
N THR A 171 -17.78 11.82 -10.88
CA THR A 171 -16.66 12.77 -10.90
C THR A 171 -16.84 13.80 -9.79
N PHE A 172 -15.87 13.86 -8.89
CA PHE A 172 -15.70 14.96 -7.95
C PHE A 172 -14.62 15.90 -8.51
N ARG A 173 -14.83 17.21 -8.40
CA ARG A 173 -13.89 18.23 -8.83
C ARG A 173 -13.44 19.06 -7.65
N ASP A 174 -12.23 19.59 -7.75
CA ASP A 174 -11.63 20.46 -6.74
C ASP A 174 -11.79 19.86 -5.32
N TYR A 175 -11.17 18.70 -5.12
CA TYR A 175 -11.33 17.89 -3.92
C TYR A 175 -10.04 17.88 -3.10
N ARG A 176 -10.15 18.15 -1.79
CA ARG A 176 -9.00 18.13 -0.87
C ARG A 176 -8.49 16.71 -0.66
N VAL A 177 -7.17 16.50 -0.72
CA VAL A 177 -6.55 15.22 -0.33
C VAL A 177 -6.35 15.15 1.20
N GLY A 178 -5.49 14.26 1.70
CA GLY A 178 -5.21 14.15 3.14
C GLY A 178 -6.37 13.52 3.92
N GLN A 179 -7.11 12.61 3.29
CA GLN A 179 -8.30 12.01 3.86
C GLN A 179 -8.64 10.65 3.25
N ARG A 180 -9.40 9.88 4.03
CA ARG A 180 -10.02 8.62 3.66
C ARG A 180 -11.49 8.80 3.35
N LEU A 181 -11.91 8.32 2.19
CA LEU A 181 -13.28 8.42 1.69
C LEU A 181 -13.93 7.06 1.59
N VAL A 182 -15.23 7.01 1.86
CA VAL A 182 -16.09 5.90 1.44
C VAL A 182 -17.04 6.39 0.38
N ILE A 183 -16.97 5.80 -0.80
CA ILE A 183 -17.87 6.07 -1.93
C ILE A 183 -18.89 4.95 -2.01
N GLN A 184 -20.17 5.31 -2.18
CA GLN A 184 -21.23 4.36 -2.48
C GLN A 184 -22.13 4.95 -3.58
N GLY A 185 -22.10 4.35 -4.77
CA GLY A 185 -22.78 4.91 -5.93
C GLY A 185 -22.19 6.25 -6.36
N ASP A 186 -23.01 7.29 -6.39
CA ASP A 186 -22.63 8.66 -6.80
C ASP A 186 -22.24 9.57 -5.64
N ARG A 187 -22.15 9.04 -4.41
CA ARG A 187 -21.96 9.83 -3.19
C ARG A 187 -20.75 9.40 -2.39
N ILE A 188 -20.14 10.38 -1.74
CA ILE A 188 -19.26 10.15 -0.59
C ILE A 188 -20.17 10.00 0.64
N VAL A 189 -20.16 8.83 1.27
CA VAL A 189 -21.02 8.51 2.42
C VAL A 189 -20.28 8.62 3.75
N GLU A 190 -18.95 8.50 3.76
CA GLU A 190 -18.10 8.71 4.93
C GLU A 190 -16.82 9.45 4.53
N ARG A 191 -16.30 10.26 5.46
CA ARG A 191 -15.03 11.00 5.33
C ARG A 191 -14.29 10.96 6.66
N ARG A 192 -12.99 10.74 6.61
CA ARG A 192 -12.09 10.84 7.76
C ARG A 192 -10.80 11.54 7.34
N SER A 193 -10.48 12.68 7.93
CA SER A 193 -9.18 13.31 7.75
C SER A 193 -8.08 12.46 8.37
N PHE A 194 -6.89 12.50 7.79
CA PHE A 194 -5.73 11.87 8.39
C PHE A 194 -5.35 12.52 9.72
N THR A 195 -4.85 11.71 10.64
CA THR A 195 -4.26 12.11 11.90
C THR A 195 -2.93 12.82 11.63
N PRO A 196 -2.64 13.97 12.26
CA PRO A 196 -1.32 14.58 12.15
C PRO A 196 -0.26 13.66 12.79
N ALA A 197 0.87 13.46 12.11
CA ALA A 197 1.99 12.60 12.55
C ALA A 197 2.56 12.94 13.95
N ASN A 198 2.26 14.12 14.52
CA ASN A 198 2.75 14.55 15.83
C ASN A 198 1.80 14.23 17.01
N MET A 199 0.79 13.37 16.82
CA MET A 199 -0.21 13.05 17.86
C MET A 199 -0.21 11.58 18.33
N THR A 200 0.74 10.75 17.88
CA THR A 200 0.82 9.31 18.19
C THR A 200 2.14 8.91 18.84
#